data_AF-F4XP85-F1
#
_entry.id   AF-F4XP85-F1
#
_cell.length_a   1.000
_cell.length_b   1.000
_cell.length_c   1.000
_cell.angle_alpha   90.00
_cell.angle_beta   90.00
_cell.angle_gamma   90.00
#
_symmetry.space_group_name_H-M   'P 1'
#
loop_
_entity.id
_entity.type
_entity.pdbx_description
1 polymer ?
#
loop_
_entity_poly.entity_id
_entity_poly.type
_entity_poly.pdbx_seq_one_letter_code
_entity_poly.pdbx_strand_id
1 'polypeptide(L)'
;MDAELLQVMAQVAEQLRAEGKQNRAEVLLGLRSELLEILGISETPSSANPSCQDYLQFLTEVLLATDNSDSNPKVVYPLLGANLDKLDDNFIDILQTWASAKLSEAEAEYIAKVIWEFSNLIQQFPLGNKANNIEIAIAGYKQVLKVFTRESKRESWAAIQTNLGQAYRNRIRGERAKNLELAITQYQRALSVYTKSDFPIYWAMTQINLGEAYRNRIHDHRAENLEKAIARYQLASSVYTQSDFPIEWAQTQTNLGNAYSDRIRGDRAENLELAIEAFQRALSVYTQEDFPMEWVQTQTNLGNAYSDRIRGDRAKNLELAIEAFQQASSVRTTQDFPMAWAMTQSNPQNNLGLPIMTESVVIGKRI
;
A
#
# COMPACT_ATOMS: atom_id res chain seq x y z
N MET A 1 -18.25 -23.15 6.23
CA MET A 1 -18.27 -24.62 6.02
C MET A 1 -18.47 -24.79 4.53
N ASP A 2 -17.47 -25.39 3.90
CA ASP A 2 -17.04 -24.97 2.57
C ASP A 2 -17.84 -25.58 1.42
N ALA A 3 -18.26 -24.72 0.49
CA ALA A 3 -18.68 -25.13 -0.85
C ALA A 3 -17.60 -26.03 -1.51
N GLU A 4 -16.34 -25.82 -1.14
CA GLU A 4 -15.19 -26.64 -1.53
C GLU A 4 -15.28 -28.09 -1.03
N LEU A 5 -15.73 -28.35 0.20
CA LEU A 5 -15.93 -29.71 0.71
C LEU A 5 -17.02 -30.44 -0.10
N LEU A 6 -18.12 -29.76 -0.41
CA LEU A 6 -19.22 -30.31 -1.20
C LEU A 6 -18.80 -30.57 -2.66
N GLN A 7 -17.90 -29.76 -3.20
CA GLN A 7 -17.34 -29.92 -4.53
C GLN A 7 -16.32 -31.08 -4.59
N VAL A 8 -15.45 -31.20 -3.58
CA VAL A 8 -14.51 -32.32 -3.43
C VAL A 8 -15.27 -33.64 -3.28
N MET A 9 -16.34 -33.66 -2.48
CA MET A 9 -17.21 -34.84 -2.36
C MET A 9 -17.82 -35.25 -3.71
N ALA A 10 -18.19 -34.31 -4.58
CA ALA A 10 -18.70 -34.63 -5.92
C ALA A 10 -17.61 -35.18 -6.85
N GLN A 11 -16.44 -34.55 -6.90
CA GLN A 11 -15.32 -34.97 -7.75
C GLN A 11 -14.77 -36.34 -7.35
N VAL A 12 -14.62 -36.60 -6.04
CA VAL A 12 -14.16 -37.90 -5.54
C VAL A 12 -15.20 -38.98 -5.81
N ALA A 13 -16.50 -38.67 -5.77
CA ALA A 13 -17.53 -39.63 -6.15
C ALA A 13 -17.47 -40.00 -7.65
N GLU A 14 -17.21 -39.04 -8.54
CA GLU A 14 -17.00 -39.31 -9.96
C GLU A 14 -15.76 -40.16 -10.22
N GLN A 15 -14.65 -39.87 -9.55
CA GLN A 15 -13.45 -40.69 -9.63
C GLN A 15 -13.69 -42.12 -9.13
N LEU A 16 -14.42 -42.29 -8.04
CA LEU A 16 -14.79 -43.60 -7.51
C LEU A 16 -15.69 -44.40 -8.49
N ARG A 17 -16.57 -43.74 -9.24
CA ARG A 17 -17.35 -44.37 -10.31
C ARG A 17 -16.45 -44.81 -11.47
N ALA A 18 -15.52 -43.96 -11.90
CA ALA A 18 -14.56 -44.29 -12.95
C ALA A 18 -13.65 -45.48 -12.57
N GLU A 19 -13.36 -45.66 -11.28
CA GLU A 19 -12.60 -46.78 -10.73
C GLU A 19 -13.47 -48.04 -10.45
N GLY A 20 -14.75 -48.05 -10.83
CA GLY A 20 -15.66 -49.18 -10.62
C GLY A 20 -16.12 -49.37 -9.17
N LYS A 21 -15.87 -48.40 -8.28
CA LYS A 21 -16.22 -48.44 -6.85
C LYS A 21 -17.58 -47.78 -6.58
N GLN A 22 -18.62 -48.29 -7.26
CA GLN A 22 -19.97 -47.71 -7.28
C GLN A 22 -20.55 -47.45 -5.88
N ASN A 23 -20.49 -48.46 -4.98
CA ASN A 23 -21.04 -48.35 -3.62
C ASN A 23 -20.36 -47.24 -2.79
N ARG A 24 -19.07 -46.96 -3.02
CA ARG A 24 -18.34 -45.91 -2.29
C ARG A 24 -18.68 -44.52 -2.81
N ALA A 25 -18.87 -44.38 -4.11
CA ALA A 25 -19.34 -43.15 -4.72
C ALA A 25 -20.75 -42.79 -4.23
N GLU A 26 -21.65 -43.78 -4.11
CA GLU A 26 -23.02 -43.58 -3.64
C GLU A 26 -23.08 -43.13 -2.17
N VAL A 27 -22.24 -43.69 -1.30
CA VAL A 27 -22.14 -43.23 0.10
C VAL A 27 -21.64 -41.78 0.18
N LEU A 28 -20.65 -41.42 -0.64
CA LEU A 28 -20.08 -40.07 -0.64
C LEU A 28 -21.08 -39.02 -1.15
N LEU A 29 -21.89 -39.38 -2.16
CA LEU A 29 -22.98 -38.54 -2.65
C LEU A 29 -24.14 -38.44 -1.66
N GLY A 30 -24.45 -39.51 -0.92
CA GLY A 30 -25.45 -39.48 0.16
C GLY A 30 -25.08 -38.50 1.27
N LEU A 31 -23.83 -38.55 1.75
CA LEU A 31 -23.31 -37.62 2.75
C LEU A 31 -23.30 -36.16 2.26
N ARG A 32 -22.98 -35.95 0.98
CA ARG A 32 -23.05 -34.63 0.34
C ARG A 32 -24.48 -34.08 0.31
N SER A 33 -25.47 -34.91 -0.01
CA SER A 33 -26.89 -34.52 -0.03
C SER A 33 -27.43 -34.18 1.35
N GLU A 34 -27.09 -34.95 2.39
CA GLU A 34 -27.45 -34.65 3.78
C GLU A 34 -26.83 -33.32 4.24
N LEU A 35 -25.57 -33.05 3.87
CA LEU A 35 -24.92 -31.78 4.16
C LEU A 35 -25.57 -30.59 3.44
N LEU A 36 -25.98 -30.77 2.19
CA LEU A 36 -26.69 -29.74 1.42
C LEU A 36 -28.04 -29.38 2.08
N GLU A 37 -28.76 -30.38 2.58
CA GLU A 37 -30.05 -30.21 3.25
C GLU A 37 -29.91 -29.52 4.61
N ILE A 38 -28.91 -29.91 5.41
CA ILE A 38 -28.58 -29.27 6.70
C ILE A 38 -28.17 -27.80 6.52
N LEU A 39 -27.54 -27.47 5.39
CA LEU A 39 -27.02 -26.14 5.10
C LEU A 39 -27.97 -25.24 4.30
N GLY A 40 -29.08 -25.77 3.78
CA GLY A 40 -30.06 -24.99 3.00
C GLY A 40 -29.54 -24.47 1.65
N ILE A 41 -28.57 -25.16 1.04
CA ILE A 41 -27.94 -24.76 -0.24
C ILE A 41 -28.66 -25.48 -1.39
N SER A 42 -29.24 -24.74 -2.34
CA SER A 42 -29.92 -25.29 -3.52
C SER A 42 -28.94 -25.60 -4.66
N GLU A 43 -29.05 -26.79 -5.27
CA GLU A 43 -28.32 -27.15 -6.48
C GLU A 43 -28.90 -26.43 -7.70
N THR A 44 -28.52 -25.18 -7.92
CA THR A 44 -28.59 -24.58 -9.25
C THR A 44 -27.23 -24.02 -9.63
N PRO A 45 -26.63 -24.43 -10.76
CA PRO A 45 -25.42 -23.81 -11.27
C PRO A 45 -25.80 -22.41 -11.77
N SER A 46 -25.60 -21.39 -10.94
CA SER A 46 -25.65 -20.01 -11.38
C SER A 46 -24.30 -19.63 -12.00
N SER A 47 -24.31 -19.40 -13.30
CA SER A 47 -23.18 -19.08 -14.16
C SER A 47 -22.63 -17.65 -13.95
N ALA A 48 -22.26 -17.28 -12.73
CA ALA A 48 -21.79 -15.92 -12.43
C ALA A 48 -20.47 -15.82 -11.64
N ASN A 49 -19.99 -16.90 -11.00
CA ASN A 49 -18.76 -16.87 -10.22
C ASN A 49 -17.66 -17.71 -10.86
N PRO A 50 -16.41 -17.20 -10.96
CA PRO A 50 -15.27 -17.99 -11.43
C PRO A 50 -15.08 -19.24 -10.56
N SER A 51 -14.68 -20.35 -11.17
CA SER A 51 -14.36 -21.57 -10.44
C SER A 51 -13.02 -21.44 -9.72
N CYS A 52 -12.76 -22.30 -8.71
CA CYS A 52 -11.45 -22.36 -8.04
C CYS A 52 -10.29 -22.58 -9.04
N GLN A 53 -10.54 -23.34 -10.11
CA GLN A 53 -9.57 -23.56 -11.17
C GLN A 53 -9.28 -22.28 -11.97
N ASP A 54 -10.29 -21.45 -12.24
CA ASP A 54 -10.11 -20.17 -12.95
C ASP A 54 -9.28 -19.19 -12.13
N TYR A 55 -9.50 -19.13 -10.81
CA TYR A 55 -8.69 -18.33 -9.90
C TYR A 55 -7.25 -18.82 -9.81
N LEU A 56 -7.02 -20.13 -9.72
CA LEU A 56 -5.67 -20.70 -9.67
C LEU A 56 -4.91 -20.47 -10.98
N GLN A 57 -5.60 -20.60 -12.12
CA GLN A 57 -5.04 -20.28 -13.44
C GLN A 57 -4.64 -18.80 -13.51
N PHE A 58 -5.54 -17.90 -13.10
CA PHE A 58 -5.27 -16.47 -13.05
C PHE A 58 -4.10 -16.12 -12.11
N LEU A 59 -4.06 -16.71 -10.91
CA LEU A 59 -2.96 -16.54 -9.96
C LEU A 59 -1.63 -16.95 -10.58
N THR A 60 -1.59 -18.10 -11.26
CA THR A 60 -0.37 -18.60 -11.91
C THR A 60 0.06 -17.68 -13.05
N GLU A 61 -0.89 -17.23 -13.89
CA GLU A 61 -0.64 -16.33 -15.01
C GLU A 61 -0.07 -14.98 -14.53
N VAL A 62 -0.66 -14.39 -13.49
CA VAL A 62 -0.21 -13.08 -12.99
C VAL A 62 1.13 -13.16 -12.28
N LEU A 63 1.42 -14.25 -11.54
CA LEU A 63 2.74 -14.46 -10.93
C LEU A 63 3.82 -14.72 -12.00
N LEU A 64 3.52 -15.51 -13.03
CA LEU A 64 4.44 -15.71 -14.16
C LEU A 64 4.68 -14.41 -14.94
N ALA A 65 3.64 -13.60 -15.17
CA ALA A 65 3.78 -12.32 -15.84
C ALA A 65 4.62 -11.33 -15.00
N THR A 66 4.44 -11.37 -13.68
CA THR A 66 5.24 -10.59 -12.72
C THR A 66 6.71 -10.97 -12.85
N ASP A 67 7.02 -12.27 -12.76
CA ASP A 67 8.38 -12.81 -12.85
C ASP A 67 9.05 -12.54 -14.21
N ASN A 68 8.39 -12.90 -15.32
CA ASN A 68 8.93 -12.76 -16.68
C ASN A 68 9.15 -11.31 -17.12
N SER A 69 8.52 -10.34 -16.45
CA SER A 69 8.59 -8.93 -16.82
C SER A 69 9.44 -8.09 -15.88
N ASP A 70 10.14 -8.71 -14.93
CA ASP A 70 10.81 -8.02 -13.82
C ASP A 70 9.85 -7.05 -13.11
N SER A 71 8.62 -7.52 -12.90
CA SER A 71 7.55 -6.78 -12.24
C SER A 71 7.17 -5.45 -12.92
N ASN A 72 7.16 -5.44 -14.25
CA ASN A 72 6.78 -4.28 -15.04
C ASN A 72 5.26 -4.05 -15.02
N PRO A 73 4.77 -2.91 -14.49
CA PRO A 73 3.34 -2.60 -14.46
C PRO A 73 2.68 -2.60 -15.84
N LYS A 74 3.41 -2.26 -16.92
CA LYS A 74 2.88 -2.25 -18.29
C LYS A 74 2.50 -3.65 -18.80
N VAL A 75 3.03 -4.70 -18.19
CA VAL A 75 2.70 -6.09 -18.52
C VAL A 75 1.66 -6.64 -17.55
N VAL A 76 1.82 -6.40 -16.26
CA VAL A 76 0.95 -6.98 -15.22
C VAL A 76 -0.41 -6.27 -15.11
N TYR A 77 -0.45 -4.93 -15.22
CA TYR A 77 -1.70 -4.18 -15.03
C TYR A 77 -2.77 -4.49 -16.07
N PRO A 78 -2.47 -4.69 -17.37
CA PRO A 78 -3.46 -5.15 -18.33
C PRO A 78 -4.09 -6.51 -17.96
N LEU A 79 -3.30 -7.46 -17.44
CA LEU A 79 -3.82 -8.76 -17.00
C LEU A 79 -4.75 -8.64 -15.79
N LEU A 80 -4.37 -7.82 -14.81
CA LEU A 80 -5.22 -7.48 -13.67
C LEU A 80 -6.52 -6.79 -14.13
N GLY A 81 -6.40 -5.84 -15.07
CA GLY A 81 -7.54 -5.09 -15.62
C GLY A 81 -8.52 -5.95 -16.41
N ALA A 82 -8.05 -7.03 -17.03
CA ALA A 82 -8.89 -8.00 -17.73
C ALA A 82 -9.61 -8.97 -16.77
N ASN A 83 -9.18 -9.06 -15.50
CA ASN A 83 -9.66 -10.04 -14.52
C ASN A 83 -10.14 -9.37 -13.22
N LEU A 84 -10.74 -8.18 -13.31
CA LEU A 84 -11.24 -7.44 -12.14
C LEU A 84 -12.31 -8.23 -11.37
N ASP A 85 -13.05 -9.11 -12.05
CA ASP A 85 -14.02 -10.05 -11.48
C ASP A 85 -13.38 -11.04 -10.48
N LYS A 86 -12.08 -11.29 -10.63
CA LYS A 86 -11.31 -12.23 -9.78
C LYS A 86 -10.51 -11.52 -8.69
N LEU A 87 -10.56 -10.19 -8.56
CA LEU A 87 -9.85 -9.46 -7.50
C LEU A 87 -10.75 -9.30 -6.28
N ASP A 88 -11.09 -10.42 -5.65
CA ASP A 88 -12.04 -10.52 -4.54
C ASP A 88 -11.48 -11.34 -3.35
N ASP A 89 -12.35 -11.68 -2.40
CA ASP A 89 -11.96 -12.44 -1.21
C ASP A 89 -11.55 -13.89 -1.54
N ASN A 90 -12.11 -14.50 -2.59
CA ASN A 90 -11.74 -15.85 -3.00
C ASN A 90 -10.30 -15.89 -3.51
N PHE A 91 -9.86 -14.87 -4.25
CA PHE A 91 -8.47 -14.78 -4.69
C PHE A 91 -7.48 -14.63 -3.52
N ILE A 92 -7.87 -13.98 -2.44
CA ILE A 92 -7.06 -13.91 -1.21
C ILE A 92 -6.86 -15.30 -0.63
N ASP A 93 -7.93 -16.07 -0.47
CA ASP A 93 -7.89 -17.41 0.10
C ASP A 93 -7.08 -18.37 -0.78
N ILE A 94 -7.24 -18.26 -2.11
CA ILE A 94 -6.48 -19.06 -3.09
C ILE A 94 -5.00 -18.70 -3.08
N LEU A 95 -4.65 -17.40 -3.08
CA LEU A 95 -3.26 -16.95 -2.94
C LEU A 95 -2.64 -17.49 -1.65
N GLN A 96 -3.34 -17.41 -0.52
CA GLN A 96 -2.82 -17.89 0.76
C GLN A 96 -2.62 -19.40 0.80
N THR A 97 -3.58 -20.15 0.27
CA THR A 97 -3.55 -21.62 0.25
C THR A 97 -2.44 -22.10 -0.69
N TRP A 98 -2.39 -21.56 -1.91
CA TRP A 98 -1.36 -21.86 -2.89
C TRP A 98 0.03 -21.52 -2.38
N ALA A 99 0.23 -20.31 -1.83
CA ALA A 99 1.50 -19.89 -1.28
C ALA A 99 1.92 -20.77 -0.09
N SER A 100 1.00 -21.13 0.81
CA SER A 100 1.34 -21.98 1.96
C SER A 100 1.81 -23.37 1.53
N ALA A 101 1.25 -23.93 0.46
CA ALA A 101 1.74 -25.18 -0.12
C ALA A 101 3.12 -25.01 -0.76
N LYS A 102 3.29 -23.97 -1.60
CA LYS A 102 4.49 -23.76 -2.41
C LYS A 102 5.71 -23.30 -1.61
N LEU A 103 5.51 -22.52 -0.55
CA LEU A 103 6.59 -22.02 0.32
C LEU A 103 7.15 -23.09 1.28
N SER A 104 6.69 -24.35 1.18
CA SER A 104 7.27 -25.51 1.86
C SER A 104 8.25 -26.29 0.98
N GLU A 105 8.34 -25.95 -0.31
CA GLU A 105 9.18 -26.64 -1.30
C GLU A 105 10.60 -26.05 -1.36
N ALA A 106 11.51 -26.71 -2.09
CA ALA A 106 12.93 -26.31 -2.17
C ALA A 106 13.14 -24.89 -2.75
N GLU A 107 12.18 -24.39 -3.54
CA GLU A 107 12.24 -23.10 -4.23
C GLU A 107 11.49 -21.98 -3.47
N ALA A 108 11.21 -22.18 -2.18
CA ALA A 108 10.41 -21.26 -1.36
C ALA A 108 10.89 -19.80 -1.41
N GLU A 109 12.21 -19.55 -1.41
CA GLU A 109 12.73 -18.18 -1.48
C GLU A 109 12.42 -17.48 -2.80
N TYR A 110 12.51 -18.21 -3.92
CA TYR A 110 12.22 -17.67 -5.25
C TYR A 110 10.75 -17.33 -5.37
N ILE A 111 9.87 -18.27 -5.00
CA ILE A 111 8.43 -18.07 -5.02
C ILE A 111 8.03 -16.92 -4.10
N ALA A 112 8.64 -16.81 -2.91
CA ALA A 112 8.42 -15.71 -1.99
C ALA A 112 8.78 -14.34 -2.60
N LYS A 113 9.88 -14.27 -3.37
CA LYS A 113 10.25 -13.05 -4.11
C LYS A 113 9.17 -12.66 -5.12
N VAL A 114 8.70 -13.60 -5.95
CA VAL A 114 7.66 -13.31 -6.95
C VAL A 114 6.34 -12.86 -6.29
N ILE A 115 5.93 -13.52 -5.20
CA ILE A 115 4.74 -13.10 -4.43
C ILE A 115 4.93 -11.68 -3.85
N TRP A 116 6.13 -11.37 -3.34
CA TRP A 116 6.42 -10.05 -2.80
C TRP A 116 6.27 -8.96 -3.87
N GLU A 117 6.85 -9.18 -5.04
CA GLU A 117 6.78 -8.20 -6.12
C GLU A 117 5.37 -8.04 -6.68
N PHE A 118 4.62 -9.14 -6.83
CA PHE A 118 3.20 -9.08 -7.16
C PHE A 118 2.40 -8.29 -6.11
N SER A 119 2.69 -8.49 -4.82
CA SER A 119 2.04 -7.77 -3.73
C SER A 119 2.30 -6.26 -3.80
N ASN A 120 3.50 -5.85 -4.22
CA ASN A 120 3.83 -4.44 -4.46
C ASN A 120 3.00 -3.86 -5.62
N LEU A 121 2.82 -4.63 -6.70
CA LEU A 121 2.06 -4.22 -7.87
C LEU A 121 0.57 -4.10 -7.57
N ILE A 122 -0.05 -5.13 -6.97
CA ILE A 122 -1.49 -5.13 -6.69
C ILE A 122 -1.86 -4.05 -5.67
N GLN A 123 -0.99 -3.74 -4.70
CA GLN A 123 -1.20 -2.63 -3.77
C GLN A 123 -1.34 -1.27 -4.48
N GLN A 124 -0.60 -1.08 -5.58
CA GLN A 124 -0.56 0.15 -6.37
C GLN A 124 -1.53 0.14 -7.55
N PHE A 125 -2.20 -0.99 -7.80
CA PHE A 125 -3.06 -1.15 -8.96
C PHE A 125 -4.29 -0.23 -8.85
N PRO A 126 -4.51 0.67 -9.83
CA PRO A 126 -5.48 1.76 -9.69
C PRO A 126 -6.92 1.36 -10.06
N LEU A 127 -7.11 0.21 -10.72
CA LEU A 127 -8.42 -0.25 -11.17
C LEU A 127 -9.01 -1.30 -10.22
N GLY A 128 -10.32 -1.52 -10.34
CA GLY A 128 -11.05 -2.48 -9.53
C GLY A 128 -11.35 -1.98 -8.11
N ASN A 129 -11.61 -2.93 -7.21
CA ASN A 129 -11.90 -2.60 -5.82
C ASN A 129 -10.60 -2.39 -5.04
N LYS A 130 -10.24 -1.13 -4.78
CA LYS A 130 -9.05 -0.76 -4.01
C LYS A 130 -8.96 -1.44 -2.64
N ALA A 131 -10.09 -1.70 -1.98
CA ALA A 131 -10.08 -2.40 -0.69
C ALA A 131 -9.59 -3.84 -0.86
N ASN A 132 -10.07 -4.56 -1.88
CA ASN A 132 -9.65 -5.92 -2.18
C ASN A 132 -8.17 -5.96 -2.58
N ASN A 133 -7.73 -5.06 -3.46
CA ASN A 133 -6.33 -4.95 -3.89
C ASN A 133 -5.37 -4.82 -2.69
N ILE A 134 -5.72 -4.00 -1.69
CA ILE A 134 -4.93 -3.86 -0.47
C ILE A 134 -4.94 -5.14 0.37
N GLU A 135 -6.08 -5.82 0.51
CA GLU A 135 -6.12 -7.09 1.26
C GLU A 135 -5.30 -8.20 0.56
N ILE A 136 -5.33 -8.27 -0.77
CA ILE A 136 -4.50 -9.20 -1.56
C ILE A 136 -3.01 -8.93 -1.29
N ALA A 137 -2.58 -7.66 -1.35
CA ALA A 137 -1.21 -7.29 -1.03
C ALA A 137 -0.81 -7.67 0.41
N ILE A 138 -1.68 -7.38 1.39
CA ILE A 138 -1.46 -7.76 2.80
C ILE A 138 -1.31 -9.28 2.94
N ALA A 139 -2.16 -10.05 2.28
CA ALA A 139 -2.10 -11.50 2.29
C ALA A 139 -0.78 -12.02 1.72
N GLY A 140 -0.36 -11.51 0.56
CA GLY A 140 0.92 -11.86 -0.06
C GLY A 140 2.11 -11.51 0.83
N TYR A 141 2.20 -10.27 1.34
CA TYR A 141 3.26 -9.88 2.28
C TYR A 141 3.34 -10.79 3.51
N LYS A 142 2.19 -11.16 4.10
CA LYS A 142 2.14 -12.07 5.25
C LYS A 142 2.64 -13.48 4.92
N GLN A 143 2.42 -13.98 3.70
CA GLN A 143 2.97 -15.27 3.27
C GLN A 143 4.48 -15.20 3.08
N VAL A 144 4.98 -14.15 2.43
CA VAL A 144 6.42 -13.94 2.21
C VAL A 144 7.19 -13.83 3.52
N LEU A 145 6.62 -13.15 4.53
CA LEU A 145 7.21 -13.00 5.86
C LEU A 145 7.35 -14.32 6.65
N LYS A 146 6.78 -15.44 6.16
CA LYS A 146 7.04 -16.77 6.73
C LYS A 146 8.39 -17.33 6.28
N VAL A 147 8.93 -16.86 5.15
CA VAL A 147 10.18 -17.34 4.54
C VAL A 147 11.29 -16.30 4.71
N PHE A 148 11.00 -15.04 4.40
CA PHE A 148 11.94 -13.94 4.64
C PHE A 148 11.74 -13.46 6.07
N THR A 149 12.74 -13.71 6.91
CA THR A 149 12.70 -13.42 8.35
C THR A 149 13.71 -12.33 8.69
N ARG A 150 13.77 -11.90 9.95
CA ARG A 150 14.81 -10.94 10.33
C ARG A 150 16.20 -11.60 10.28
N GLU A 151 16.25 -12.89 10.58
CA GLU A 151 17.44 -13.73 10.65
C GLU A 151 17.91 -14.17 9.25
N SER A 152 16.97 -14.37 8.31
CA SER A 152 17.22 -14.73 6.91
C SER A 152 16.67 -13.66 5.96
N LYS A 153 17.50 -13.09 5.08
CA LYS A 153 17.10 -11.99 4.17
C LYS A 153 16.66 -10.71 4.92
N ARG A 154 17.47 -10.32 5.92
CA ARG A 154 17.26 -9.18 6.83
C ARG A 154 16.76 -7.90 6.13
N GLU A 155 17.36 -7.55 5.00
CA GLU A 155 17.01 -6.34 4.22
C GLU A 155 15.64 -6.49 3.54
N SER A 156 15.39 -7.61 2.85
CA SER A 156 14.09 -7.92 2.25
C SER A 156 12.97 -8.01 3.31
N TRP A 157 13.27 -8.56 4.48
CA TRP A 157 12.32 -8.56 5.59
C TRP A 157 11.94 -7.14 6.00
N ALA A 158 12.92 -6.27 6.23
CA ALA A 158 12.65 -4.87 6.57
C ALA A 158 11.87 -4.16 5.46
N ALA A 159 12.14 -4.54 4.21
CA ALA A 159 11.46 -4.01 3.06
C ALA A 159 9.96 -4.34 3.05
N ILE A 160 9.64 -5.61 3.26
CA ILE A 160 8.27 -6.08 3.34
C ILE A 160 7.55 -5.48 4.55
N GLN A 161 8.25 -5.28 5.68
CA GLN A 161 7.67 -4.59 6.85
C GLN A 161 7.24 -3.15 6.48
N THR A 162 8.06 -2.40 5.74
CA THR A 162 7.68 -1.06 5.28
C THR A 162 6.47 -1.08 4.35
N ASN A 163 6.45 -1.99 3.36
CA ASN A 163 5.35 -2.07 2.39
C ASN A 163 4.04 -2.54 3.05
N LEU A 164 4.12 -3.51 3.97
CA LEU A 164 2.99 -3.98 4.77
C LEU A 164 2.48 -2.88 5.72
N GLY A 165 3.37 -2.09 6.31
CA GLY A 165 3.00 -0.92 7.10
C GLY A 165 2.18 0.09 6.30
N GLN A 166 2.58 0.35 5.06
CA GLN A 166 1.85 1.21 4.13
C GLN A 166 0.51 0.61 3.72
N ALA A 167 0.45 -0.70 3.48
CA ALA A 167 -0.80 -1.39 3.19
C ALA A 167 -1.80 -1.23 4.34
N TYR A 168 -1.36 -1.42 5.59
CA TYR A 168 -2.19 -1.17 6.77
C TYR A 168 -2.58 0.31 6.92
N ARG A 169 -1.66 1.25 6.66
CA ARG A 169 -1.97 2.69 6.71
C ARG A 169 -3.05 3.07 5.69
N ASN A 170 -3.08 2.43 4.53
CA ASN A 170 -4.05 2.74 3.46
C ASN A 170 -5.27 1.80 3.48
N ARG A 171 -5.30 0.80 4.38
CA ARG A 171 -6.33 -0.23 4.46
C ARG A 171 -7.71 0.36 4.75
N ILE A 172 -8.65 0.04 3.86
CA ILE A 172 -10.04 0.51 3.90
C ILE A 172 -10.89 -0.36 4.85
N ARG A 173 -10.65 -1.68 4.87
CA ARG A 173 -11.41 -2.62 5.71
C ARG A 173 -10.95 -2.62 7.16
N GLY A 174 -11.87 -2.96 8.07
CA GLY A 174 -11.62 -3.02 9.51
C GLY A 174 -11.58 -1.64 10.18
N GLU A 175 -11.27 -1.62 11.48
CA GLU A 175 -11.24 -0.38 12.25
C GLU A 175 -9.98 0.43 11.92
N ARG A 176 -10.19 1.70 11.53
CA ARG A 176 -9.10 2.63 11.16
C ARG A 176 -8.03 2.75 12.23
N ALA A 177 -8.43 2.81 13.51
CA ALA A 177 -7.50 2.90 14.64
C ALA A 177 -6.58 1.67 14.72
N LYS A 178 -7.14 0.46 14.62
CA LYS A 178 -6.36 -0.80 14.63
C LYS A 178 -5.41 -0.88 13.43
N ASN A 179 -5.87 -0.47 12.24
CA ASN A 179 -5.03 -0.45 11.04
C ASN A 179 -3.81 0.47 11.21
N LEU A 180 -3.97 1.63 11.86
CA LEU A 180 -2.85 2.52 12.13
C LEU A 180 -1.85 1.95 13.15
N GLU A 181 -2.31 1.24 14.18
CA GLU A 181 -1.39 0.56 15.11
C GLU A 181 -0.61 -0.57 14.42
N LEU A 182 -1.25 -1.31 13.52
CA LEU A 182 -0.57 -2.32 12.69
C LEU A 182 0.50 -1.68 11.80
N ALA A 183 0.20 -0.53 11.18
CA ALA A 183 1.15 0.22 10.38
C ALA A 183 2.36 0.69 11.19
N ILE A 184 2.12 1.34 12.35
CA ILE A 184 3.16 1.79 13.28
C ILE A 184 4.06 0.61 13.68
N THR A 185 3.46 -0.53 14.01
CA THR A 185 4.20 -1.75 14.39
C THR A 185 5.14 -2.22 13.28
N GLN A 186 4.67 -2.26 12.02
CA GLN A 186 5.53 -2.73 10.93
C GLN A 186 6.64 -1.72 10.60
N TYR A 187 6.36 -0.41 10.63
CA TYR A 187 7.42 0.59 10.43
C TYR A 187 8.48 0.55 11.54
N GLN A 188 8.09 0.33 12.79
CA GLN A 188 9.04 0.13 13.89
C GLN A 188 9.90 -1.13 13.68
N ARG A 189 9.31 -2.22 13.17
CA ARG A 189 10.05 -3.43 12.79
C ARG A 189 11.07 -3.15 11.68
N ALA A 190 10.67 -2.46 10.62
CA ALA A 190 11.59 -2.05 9.55
C ALA A 190 12.75 -1.20 10.09
N LEU A 191 12.47 -0.24 10.97
CA LEU A 191 13.49 0.62 11.61
C LEU A 191 14.41 -0.11 12.60
N SER A 192 14.12 -1.37 12.95
CA SER A 192 15.06 -2.23 13.70
C SER A 192 16.19 -2.80 12.83
N VAL A 193 16.08 -2.63 11.50
CA VAL A 193 17.06 -3.03 10.50
C VAL A 193 17.56 -1.81 9.75
N TYR A 194 16.66 -0.99 9.21
CA TYR A 194 17.02 0.26 8.59
C TYR A 194 17.47 1.23 9.67
N THR A 195 18.77 1.47 9.73
CA THR A 195 19.40 2.47 10.59
C THR A 195 19.86 3.64 9.72
N LYS A 196 20.06 4.81 10.33
CA LYS A 196 20.58 5.98 9.59
C LYS A 196 21.97 5.71 8.98
N SER A 197 22.81 4.91 9.63
CA SER A 197 24.17 4.62 9.15
C SER A 197 24.18 3.63 7.98
N ASP A 198 23.39 2.57 8.09
CA ASP A 198 23.52 1.42 7.19
C ASP A 198 22.60 1.57 5.97
N PHE A 199 21.43 2.19 6.18
CA PHE A 199 20.40 2.37 5.16
C PHE A 199 19.77 3.77 5.24
N PRO A 200 20.55 4.85 5.06
CA PRO A 200 20.10 6.23 5.31
C PRO A 200 18.80 6.59 4.58
N ILE A 201 18.69 6.21 3.29
CA ILE A 201 17.53 6.50 2.44
C ILE A 201 16.30 5.73 2.95
N TYR A 202 16.40 4.41 3.11
CA TYR A 202 15.28 3.59 3.57
C TYR A 202 14.86 3.90 5.01
N TRP A 203 15.82 4.26 5.86
CA TRP A 203 15.54 4.76 7.20
C TRP A 203 14.73 6.05 7.14
N ALA A 204 15.16 7.06 6.38
CA ALA A 204 14.46 8.34 6.27
C ALA A 204 13.05 8.18 5.70
N MET A 205 12.91 7.38 4.63
CA MET A 205 11.62 6.99 4.06
C MET A 205 10.68 6.36 5.09
N THR A 206 11.20 5.43 5.89
CA THR A 206 10.41 4.74 6.92
C THR A 206 10.07 5.70 8.08
N GLN A 207 10.94 6.67 8.41
CA GLN A 207 10.60 7.73 9.37
C GLN A 207 9.42 8.57 8.85
N ILE A 208 9.40 8.98 7.58
CA ILE A 208 8.27 9.73 7.00
C ILE A 208 6.96 8.94 7.15
N ASN A 209 6.97 7.67 6.70
CA ASN A 209 5.81 6.79 6.79
C ASN A 209 5.31 6.60 8.23
N LEU A 210 6.24 6.42 9.18
CA LEU A 210 5.91 6.34 10.61
C LEU A 210 5.36 7.67 11.15
N GLY A 211 5.92 8.80 10.71
CA GLY A 211 5.42 10.13 11.05
C GLY A 211 3.98 10.35 10.61
N GLU A 212 3.64 9.91 9.39
CA GLU A 212 2.28 10.01 8.86
C GLU A 212 1.30 9.10 9.61
N ALA A 213 1.73 7.89 9.98
CA ALA A 213 0.93 7.00 10.81
C ALA A 213 0.65 7.62 12.19
N TYR A 214 1.64 8.28 12.81
CA TYR A 214 1.43 9.03 14.06
C TYR A 214 0.51 10.24 13.87
N ARG A 215 0.71 11.03 12.80
CA ARG A 215 -0.15 12.18 12.49
C ARG A 215 -1.60 11.76 12.24
N ASN A 216 -1.86 10.54 11.80
CA ASN A 216 -3.23 10.05 11.55
C ASN A 216 -3.80 9.19 12.69
N ARG A 217 -3.02 8.90 13.74
CA ARG A 217 -3.41 8.03 14.86
C ARG A 217 -4.62 8.59 15.61
N ILE A 218 -5.62 7.71 15.86
CA ILE A 218 -6.96 8.06 16.39
C ILE A 218 -7.06 7.92 17.92
N HIS A 219 -6.19 7.13 18.56
CA HIS A 219 -6.19 6.94 20.01
C HIS A 219 -5.93 8.24 20.80
N ASP A 220 -6.24 8.20 22.10
CA ASP A 220 -5.93 9.25 23.07
C ASP A 220 -4.46 9.72 22.93
N HIS A 221 -4.16 10.93 23.39
CA HIS A 221 -2.85 11.60 23.26
C HIS A 221 -2.56 12.19 21.86
N ARG A 222 -3.57 12.78 21.19
CA ARG A 222 -3.41 13.50 19.90
C ARG A 222 -2.19 14.43 19.88
N ALA A 223 -2.01 15.22 20.94
CA ALA A 223 -0.89 16.15 21.06
C ALA A 223 0.48 15.43 21.03
N GLU A 224 0.63 14.33 21.76
CA GLU A 224 1.87 13.54 21.76
C GLU A 224 2.12 12.84 20.43
N ASN A 225 1.05 12.37 19.79
CA ASN A 225 1.16 11.74 18.47
C ASN A 225 1.65 12.75 17.42
N LEU A 226 1.22 14.02 17.49
CA LEU A 226 1.73 15.08 16.62
C LEU A 226 3.19 15.41 16.90
N GLU A 227 3.63 15.49 18.17
CA GLU A 227 5.06 15.66 18.48
C GLU A 227 5.90 14.48 17.96
N LYS A 228 5.38 13.24 18.07
CA LYS A 228 6.03 12.07 17.47
C LYS A 228 6.13 12.24 15.96
N ALA A 229 5.06 12.65 15.27
CA ALA A 229 5.09 12.87 13.82
C ALA A 229 6.16 13.89 13.41
N ILE A 230 6.17 15.06 14.07
CA ILE A 230 7.16 16.13 13.83
C ILE A 230 8.59 15.61 14.01
N ALA A 231 8.86 14.91 15.12
CA ALA A 231 10.18 14.35 15.38
C ALA A 231 10.61 13.36 14.29
N ARG A 232 9.70 12.53 13.76
CA ARG A 232 9.99 11.59 12.67
C ARG A 232 10.32 12.31 11.36
N TYR A 233 9.55 13.35 11.00
CA TYR A 233 9.85 14.12 9.80
C TYR A 233 11.16 14.89 9.91
N GLN A 234 11.48 15.47 11.08
CA GLN A 234 12.78 16.11 11.33
C GLN A 234 13.94 15.13 11.20
N LEU A 235 13.78 13.88 11.67
CA LEU A 235 14.77 12.83 11.45
C LEU A 235 14.96 12.55 9.95
N ALA A 236 13.89 12.45 9.17
CA ALA A 236 13.98 12.27 7.72
C ALA A 236 14.68 13.45 7.01
N SER A 237 14.42 14.69 7.42
CA SER A 237 15.10 15.90 6.90
C SER A 237 16.60 15.93 7.16
N SER A 238 17.12 15.07 8.05
CA SER A 238 18.57 14.93 8.29
C SER A 238 19.28 14.04 7.26
N VAL A 239 18.53 13.44 6.32
CA VAL A 239 19.03 12.66 5.18
C VAL A 239 18.52 13.28 3.89
N TYR A 240 17.21 13.53 3.79
CA TYR A 240 16.63 14.23 2.66
C TYR A 240 16.85 15.72 2.80
N THR A 241 17.94 16.22 2.21
CA THR A 241 18.26 17.64 2.10
C THR A 241 17.73 18.19 0.78
N GLN A 242 17.53 19.50 0.69
CA GLN A 242 17.08 20.13 -0.55
C GLN A 242 18.07 19.91 -1.72
N SER A 243 19.37 19.82 -1.44
CA SER A 243 20.39 19.64 -2.48
C SER A 243 20.46 18.21 -3.00
N ASP A 244 20.36 17.23 -2.11
CA ASP A 244 20.66 15.84 -2.44
C ASP A 244 19.39 15.08 -2.85
N PHE A 245 18.25 15.45 -2.27
CA PHE A 245 16.96 14.81 -2.45
C PHE A 245 15.84 15.86 -2.47
N PRO A 246 15.80 16.76 -3.48
CA PRO A 246 14.88 17.90 -3.49
C PRO A 246 13.41 17.48 -3.38
N ILE A 247 13.01 16.40 -4.05
CA ILE A 247 11.62 15.91 -4.08
C ILE A 247 11.21 15.34 -2.72
N GLU A 248 12.01 14.44 -2.14
CA GLU A 248 11.75 13.84 -0.84
C GLU A 248 11.85 14.88 0.28
N TRP A 249 12.75 15.85 0.15
CA TRP A 249 12.84 16.99 1.06
C TRP A 249 11.57 17.83 1.01
N ALA A 250 11.07 18.18 -0.18
CA ALA A 250 9.84 18.95 -0.34
C ALA A 250 8.63 18.20 0.23
N GLN A 251 8.52 16.89 -0.01
CA GLN A 251 7.50 16.04 0.60
C GLN A 251 7.57 16.09 2.14
N THR A 252 8.79 16.01 2.68
CA THR A 252 9.03 16.10 4.12
C THR A 252 8.64 17.47 4.68
N GLN A 253 8.90 18.56 3.95
CA GLN A 253 8.47 19.90 4.32
C GLN A 253 6.93 20.02 4.30
N THR A 254 6.24 19.51 3.28
CA THR A 254 4.77 19.49 3.25
C THR A 254 4.19 18.70 4.44
N ASN A 255 4.81 17.57 4.79
CA ASN A 255 4.41 16.77 5.95
C ASN A 255 4.66 17.47 7.29
N LEU A 256 5.80 18.17 7.44
CA LEU A 256 6.07 19.04 8.59
C LEU A 256 5.04 20.17 8.68
N GLY A 257 4.74 20.83 7.57
CA GLY A 257 3.75 21.90 7.51
C GLY A 257 2.39 21.43 8.00
N ASN A 258 1.92 20.29 7.50
CA ASN A 258 0.68 19.67 7.96
C ASN A 258 0.70 19.33 9.46
N ALA A 259 1.82 18.81 9.96
CA ALA A 259 1.94 18.46 11.37
C ALA A 259 1.98 19.70 12.28
N TYR A 260 2.64 20.79 11.86
CA TYR A 260 2.63 22.07 12.57
C TYR A 260 1.25 22.74 12.52
N SER A 261 0.56 22.71 11.38
CA SER A 261 -0.83 23.17 11.26
C SER A 261 -1.79 22.43 12.17
N ASP A 262 -1.54 21.16 12.48
CA ASP A 262 -2.36 20.38 13.41
C ASP A 262 -1.89 20.47 14.87
N ARG A 263 -0.69 21.01 15.11
CA ARG A 263 0.01 20.94 16.40
C ARG A 263 -0.77 21.64 17.52
N ILE A 264 -0.99 20.90 18.60
CA ILE A 264 -1.75 21.34 19.79
C ILE A 264 -0.84 21.99 20.84
N ARG A 265 0.41 21.53 20.99
CA ARG A 265 1.35 22.07 21.97
C ARG A 265 2.03 23.34 21.46
N GLY A 266 2.45 24.19 22.39
CA GLY A 266 3.11 25.45 22.09
C GLY A 266 2.14 26.58 21.73
N ASP A 267 2.69 27.70 21.28
CA ASP A 267 1.90 28.84 20.82
C ASP A 267 1.28 28.54 19.44
N ARG A 268 -0.05 28.71 19.33
CA ARG A 268 -0.77 28.43 18.08
C ARG A 268 -0.30 29.31 16.95
N ALA A 269 0.03 30.57 17.23
CA ALA A 269 0.47 31.50 16.21
C ALA A 269 1.85 31.12 15.66
N GLU A 270 2.79 30.76 16.54
CA GLU A 270 4.11 30.22 16.15
C GLU A 270 3.99 28.93 15.33
N ASN A 271 3.12 28.00 15.73
CA ASN A 271 2.90 26.76 14.98
C ASN A 271 2.42 27.02 13.55
N LEU A 272 1.55 28.02 13.35
CA LEU A 272 1.08 28.40 12.01
C LEU A 272 2.17 29.06 11.17
N GLU A 273 3.06 29.86 11.78
CA GLU A 273 4.22 30.41 11.04
C GLU A 273 5.18 29.28 10.60
N LEU A 274 5.44 28.30 11.46
CA LEU A 274 6.25 27.13 11.11
C LEU A 274 5.61 26.32 9.97
N ALA A 275 4.27 26.21 9.96
CA ALA A 275 3.55 25.54 8.89
C ALA A 275 3.68 26.27 7.56
N ILE A 276 3.44 27.59 7.56
CA ILE A 276 3.58 28.46 6.38
C ILE A 276 5.00 28.37 5.82
N GLU A 277 6.02 28.47 6.66
CA GLU A 277 7.42 28.36 6.25
C GLU A 277 7.71 27.01 5.59
N ALA A 278 7.23 25.91 6.19
CA ALA A 278 7.43 24.57 5.64
C ALA A 278 6.73 24.41 4.27
N PHE A 279 5.50 24.89 4.11
CA PHE A 279 4.82 24.86 2.81
C PHE A 279 5.51 25.72 1.75
N GLN A 280 5.97 26.92 2.10
CA GLN A 280 6.73 27.77 1.18
C GLN A 280 8.04 27.10 0.75
N ARG A 281 8.75 26.43 1.68
CA ARG A 281 9.93 25.63 1.36
C ARG A 281 9.61 24.50 0.38
N ALA A 282 8.53 23.75 0.60
CA ALA A 282 8.10 22.72 -0.33
C ALA A 282 7.77 23.29 -1.73
N LEU A 283 7.12 24.45 -1.80
CA LEU A 283 6.79 25.16 -3.06
C LEU A 283 8.02 25.75 -3.78
N SER A 284 9.21 25.77 -3.16
CA SER A 284 10.45 26.09 -3.88
C SER A 284 10.94 24.95 -4.77
N VAL A 285 10.39 23.74 -4.59
CA VAL A 285 10.70 22.54 -5.40
C VAL A 285 9.47 22.09 -6.17
N TYR A 286 8.32 21.98 -5.50
CA TYR A 286 7.06 21.71 -6.18
C TYR A 286 6.64 22.96 -6.93
N THR A 287 6.82 22.94 -8.25
CA THR A 287 6.36 23.99 -9.16
C THR A 287 5.08 23.53 -9.86
N GLN A 288 4.31 24.48 -10.39
CA GLN A 288 3.12 24.17 -11.18
C GLN A 288 3.46 23.32 -12.44
N GLU A 289 4.64 23.54 -13.02
CA GLU A 289 5.08 22.87 -14.25
C GLU A 289 5.56 21.44 -14.00
N ASP A 290 6.44 21.26 -13.01
CA ASP A 290 7.11 19.97 -12.79
C ASP A 290 6.28 19.02 -11.92
N PHE A 291 5.52 19.57 -10.96
CA PHE A 291 4.77 18.81 -9.96
C PHE A 291 3.38 19.39 -9.72
N PRO A 292 2.51 19.45 -10.75
CA PRO A 292 1.23 20.15 -10.68
C PRO A 292 0.33 19.66 -9.53
N MET A 293 0.34 18.35 -9.24
CA MET A 293 -0.51 17.78 -8.19
C MET A 293 0.00 18.11 -6.78
N GLU A 294 1.30 17.91 -6.54
CA GLU A 294 1.96 18.23 -5.28
C GLU A 294 1.95 19.74 -5.02
N TRP A 295 2.10 20.55 -6.07
CA TRP A 295 1.98 22.00 -6.02
C TRP A 295 0.56 22.42 -5.62
N VAL A 296 -0.49 21.92 -6.29
CA VAL A 296 -1.89 22.20 -5.94
C VAL A 296 -2.20 21.83 -4.48
N GLN A 297 -1.77 20.63 -4.05
CA GLN A 297 -1.98 20.17 -2.67
C GLN A 297 -1.26 21.07 -1.67
N THR A 298 -0.01 21.47 -1.96
CA THR A 298 0.78 22.31 -1.06
C THR A 298 0.27 23.74 -1.01
N GLN A 299 -0.17 24.30 -2.16
CA GLN A 299 -0.84 25.60 -2.24
C GLN A 299 -2.15 25.62 -1.45
N THR A 300 -2.95 24.56 -1.55
CA THR A 300 -4.19 24.43 -0.77
C THR A 300 -3.89 24.43 0.74
N ASN A 301 -2.85 23.72 1.17
CA ASN A 301 -2.45 23.69 2.57
C ASN A 301 -1.90 25.04 3.05
N LEU A 302 -1.13 25.73 2.20
CA LEU A 302 -0.64 27.08 2.46
C LEU A 302 -1.80 28.07 2.59
N GLY A 303 -2.80 28.01 1.72
CA GLY A 303 -4.00 28.84 1.79
C GLY A 303 -4.77 28.64 3.09
N ASN A 304 -4.95 27.38 3.51
CA ASN A 304 -5.55 27.06 4.82
C ASN A 304 -4.73 27.65 5.98
N ALA A 305 -3.40 27.51 5.94
CA ALA A 305 -2.54 28.04 6.99
C ALA A 305 -2.57 29.57 7.07
N TYR A 306 -2.65 30.27 5.93
CA TYR A 306 -2.85 31.72 5.91
C TYR A 306 -4.23 32.14 6.42
N SER A 307 -5.28 31.41 6.07
CA SER A 307 -6.63 31.66 6.57
C SER A 307 -6.71 31.57 8.09
N ASP A 308 -6.00 30.59 8.67
CA ASP A 308 -5.94 30.36 10.12
C ASP A 308 -4.92 31.27 10.84
N ARG A 309 -4.05 31.97 10.10
CA ARG A 309 -2.92 32.72 10.63
C ARG A 309 -3.36 33.82 11.60
N ILE A 310 -2.80 33.78 12.81
CA ILE A 310 -3.13 34.69 13.92
C ILE A 310 -2.30 35.99 13.86
N ARG A 311 -1.03 35.92 13.43
CA ARG A 311 -0.13 37.08 13.39
C ARG A 311 -0.42 37.96 12.16
N GLY A 312 -0.14 39.25 12.31
CA GLY A 312 -0.28 40.22 11.24
C GLY A 312 -1.71 40.74 11.07
N ASP A 313 -1.95 41.38 9.94
CA ASP A 313 -3.26 41.93 9.60
C ASP A 313 -4.15 40.84 9.00
N ARG A 314 -5.38 40.72 9.52
CA ARG A 314 -6.31 39.66 9.10
C ARG A 314 -6.73 39.78 7.65
N ALA A 315 -6.91 41.00 7.12
CA ALA A 315 -7.31 41.18 5.73
C ALA A 315 -6.18 40.74 4.80
N LYS A 316 -4.94 41.12 5.09
CA LYS A 316 -3.76 40.64 4.35
C LYS A 316 -3.59 39.13 4.39
N ASN A 317 -3.83 38.50 5.54
CA ASN A 317 -3.75 37.04 5.65
C ASN A 317 -4.81 36.35 4.77
N LEU A 318 -6.03 36.89 4.71
CA LEU A 318 -7.08 36.37 3.83
C LEU A 318 -6.77 36.62 2.34
N GLU A 319 -6.16 37.75 1.98
CA GLU A 319 -5.68 38.00 0.62
C GLU A 319 -4.66 36.95 0.18
N LEU A 320 -3.68 36.65 1.03
CA LEU A 320 -2.68 35.59 0.78
C LEU A 320 -3.33 34.21 0.67
N ALA A 321 -4.33 33.91 1.50
CA ALA A 321 -5.07 32.66 1.43
C ALA A 321 -5.82 32.53 0.09
N ILE A 322 -6.52 33.58 -0.33
CA ILE A 322 -7.25 33.62 -1.61
C ILE A 322 -6.29 33.44 -2.78
N GLU A 323 -5.13 34.11 -2.76
CA GLU A 323 -4.10 33.94 -3.79
C GLU A 323 -3.64 32.48 -3.89
N ALA A 324 -3.31 31.84 -2.77
CA ALA A 324 -2.89 30.43 -2.76
C ALA A 324 -3.99 29.49 -3.29
N PHE A 325 -5.26 29.71 -2.92
CA PHE A 325 -6.37 28.93 -3.44
C PHE A 325 -6.65 29.17 -4.92
N GLN A 326 -6.48 30.40 -5.41
CA GLN A 326 -6.59 30.73 -6.83
C GLN A 326 -5.47 30.06 -7.63
N GLN A 327 -4.24 30.07 -7.12
CA GLN A 327 -3.12 29.33 -7.69
C GLN A 327 -3.45 27.83 -7.80
N ALA A 328 -3.90 27.20 -6.70
CA ALA A 328 -4.32 25.80 -6.71
C ALA A 328 -5.46 25.51 -7.72
N SER A 329 -6.45 26.40 -7.84
CA SER A 329 -7.61 26.23 -8.72
C SER A 329 -7.31 26.49 -10.20
N SER A 330 -6.19 27.15 -10.52
CA SER A 330 -5.77 27.44 -11.90
C SER A 330 -5.41 26.17 -12.68
N VAL A 331 -5.10 25.08 -11.99
CA VAL A 331 -4.80 23.77 -12.59
C VAL A 331 -6.11 23.02 -12.81
N ARG A 332 -6.69 23.11 -14.01
CA ARG A 332 -7.90 22.36 -14.39
C ARG A 332 -7.54 20.90 -14.74
N THR A 333 -7.84 20.00 -13.82
CA THR A 333 -7.35 18.61 -13.76
C THR A 333 -7.83 17.64 -14.85
N THR A 334 -8.62 18.04 -15.85
CA THR A 334 -9.11 17.11 -16.89
C THR A 334 -8.87 17.50 -18.34
N GLN A 335 -8.43 18.73 -18.65
CA GLN A 335 -8.21 19.15 -20.03
C GLN A 335 -6.73 19.26 -20.42
N ASP A 336 -5.84 19.47 -19.45
CA ASP A 336 -4.42 19.73 -19.73
C ASP A 336 -3.51 18.50 -19.58
N PHE A 337 -3.95 17.42 -18.92
CA PHE A 337 -3.09 16.26 -18.65
C PHE A 337 -3.77 14.88 -18.68
N PRO A 338 -4.25 14.40 -19.86
CA PRO A 338 -4.74 13.02 -19.99
C PRO A 338 -3.64 11.98 -19.72
N MET A 339 -2.38 12.32 -20.02
CA MET A 339 -1.24 11.40 -19.92
C MET A 339 -0.55 11.44 -18.55
N ALA A 340 -0.59 12.57 -17.85
CA ALA A 340 -0.13 12.61 -16.46
C ALA A 340 -1.11 11.90 -15.53
N TRP A 341 -2.41 11.82 -15.84
CA TRP A 341 -3.36 11.04 -15.02
C TRP A 341 -3.06 9.53 -15.04
N ALA A 342 -2.62 9.01 -16.18
CA ALA A 342 -2.14 7.63 -16.31
C ALA A 342 -0.74 7.41 -15.69
N MET A 343 0.14 8.42 -15.76
CA MET A 343 1.48 8.36 -15.16
C MET A 343 1.52 8.67 -13.65
N THR A 344 0.57 9.43 -13.11
CA THR A 344 0.43 9.75 -11.67
C THR A 344 -0.23 8.63 -10.88
N GLN A 345 -1.14 7.86 -11.50
CA GLN A 345 -1.57 6.55 -10.98
C GLN A 345 -0.45 5.49 -11.05
N SER A 346 0.62 5.76 -11.79
CA SER A 346 1.83 4.92 -11.86
C SER A 346 3.08 5.62 -11.34
N ASN A 347 2.93 6.71 -10.55
CA ASN A 347 4.06 7.41 -9.97
C ASN A 347 4.41 6.74 -8.63
N PRO A 348 5.50 5.97 -8.53
CA PRO A 348 5.88 5.31 -7.28
C PRO A 348 6.21 6.30 -6.14
N GLN A 349 6.32 7.60 -6.44
CA GLN A 349 6.77 8.62 -5.50
C GLN A 349 5.73 9.02 -4.45
N ASN A 350 4.43 8.78 -4.68
CA ASN A 350 3.40 9.02 -3.65
C ASN A 350 3.08 7.77 -2.82
N ASN A 351 3.75 6.65 -3.12
CA ASN A 351 3.58 5.39 -2.41
C ASN A 351 4.97 4.78 -2.20
N LEU A 352 5.67 5.23 -1.15
CA LEU A 352 6.97 4.77 -0.64
C LEU A 352 6.98 3.28 -0.21
N GLY A 353 6.52 2.39 -1.09
CA GLY A 353 7.04 1.05 -1.15
C GLY A 353 8.47 1.14 -1.69
N LEU A 354 9.35 0.28 -1.21
CA LEU A 354 10.70 0.23 -1.75
C LEU A 354 10.66 -0.03 -3.26
N PRO A 355 11.57 0.57 -4.05
CA PRO A 355 11.77 0.09 -5.42
C PRO A 355 11.99 -1.43 -5.35
N ILE A 356 11.40 -2.16 -6.31
CA ILE A 356 11.63 -3.60 -6.49
C ILE A 356 13.15 -3.81 -6.38
N MET A 357 13.59 -4.60 -5.39
CA MET A 357 15.00 -4.91 -5.22
C MET A 357 15.44 -5.79 -6.39
N THR A 358 15.78 -5.16 -7.51
CA THR A 358 16.63 -5.79 -8.50
C THR A 358 18.06 -5.72 -7.96
N GLU A 359 18.76 -6.86 -7.97
CA GLU A 359 20.15 -6.98 -7.49
C GLU A 359 21.13 -5.99 -8.16
N SER A 360 20.69 -5.28 -9.20
CA SER A 360 21.46 -4.30 -9.96
C SER A 360 21.70 -2.96 -9.24
N VAL A 361 20.98 -2.63 -8.16
CA VAL A 361 21.20 -1.35 -7.43
C VAL A 361 22.33 -1.45 -6.38
N VAL A 362 22.81 -2.65 -6.07
CA VAL A 362 23.84 -2.88 -5.03
C VAL A 362 25.25 -2.42 -5.43
N ILE A 363 25.50 -2.02 -6.68
CA ILE A 363 26.85 -1.69 -7.18
C ILE A 363 27.01 -0.20 -7.61
N GLY A 364 26.03 0.65 -7.35
CA GLY A 364 26.02 2.04 -7.86
C GLY A 364 26.31 3.13 -6.84
N LYS A 365 27.60 3.43 -6.59
CA LYS A 365 28.19 4.61 -5.91
C LYS A 365 28.78 4.37 -4.50
N ARG A 366 29.94 3.72 -4.51
CA ARG A 366 31.10 4.18 -3.72
C ARG A 366 32.02 4.97 -4.66
N ILE A 367 31.93 6.29 -4.70
CA ILE A 367 33.04 7.22 -4.94
C ILE A 367 32.78 8.44 -4.07
#